data_AF-A0A7X7XEC6-F1
#
_entry.id   AF-A0A7X7XEC6-F1
#
_cell.length_a   1.000
_cell.length_b   1.000
_cell.length_c   1.000
_cell.angle_alpha   90.00
_cell.angle_beta   90.00
_cell.angle_gamma   90.00
#
_symmetry.space_group_name_H-M   'P 1'
#
loop_
_entity.id
_entity.type
_entity.pdbx_description
1 polymer ?
#
loop_
_entity_poly.entity_id
_entity_poly.type
_entity_poly.pdbx_seq_one_letter_code
_entity_poly.pdbx_strand_id
1 'polypeptide(L)'
;MKSDRILINRQTRETSISGFLTGEPTVRRIVTPIPVFSHFLDQLVFYAGLGLELDARDLVPADDHHVVEDTALAIGDALNTWFGDRTGCQRFGQYWLPMDDALALAALDIGGRPGFWFRGRFRREAVGGLAVENILHFFRSLAHTARFTLHLQVSGQNVHHMVEALFKATGLALEEARQPWVGLARSTKGGLR
;
A
#
# COMPACT_ATOMS: atom_id res chain seq x y z
N MET A 1 25.29 -5.43 -2.20
CA MET A 1 23.91 -5.15 -1.76
C MET A 1 23.34 -4.17 -2.76
N LYS A 2 22.23 -4.50 -3.43
CA LYS A 2 21.49 -3.48 -4.19
C LYS A 2 21.18 -2.34 -3.21
N SER A 3 21.20 -1.10 -3.66
CA SER A 3 20.83 0.05 -2.83
C SER A 3 19.58 -0.30 -2.02
N ASP A 4 19.69 -0.29 -0.68
CA ASP A 4 18.58 -0.61 0.22
C ASP A 4 17.45 0.42 0.14
N ARG A 5 17.61 1.46 -0.69
CA ARG A 5 16.67 2.53 -0.95
C ARG A 5 16.24 2.55 -2.41
N ILE A 6 14.93 2.52 -2.62
CA ILE A 6 14.27 2.72 -3.91
C ILE A 6 13.71 4.13 -3.94
N LEU A 7 14.24 4.96 -4.84
CA LEU A 7 13.81 6.36 -4.97
C LEU A 7 12.37 6.45 -5.44
N ILE A 8 11.63 7.35 -4.81
CA ILE A 8 10.30 7.79 -5.21
C ILE A 8 10.45 9.20 -5.75
N ASN A 9 10.12 9.39 -7.03
CA ASN A 9 10.06 10.71 -7.65
C ASN A 9 8.97 10.70 -8.72
N ARG A 10 7.87 11.39 -8.45
CA ARG A 10 6.75 11.54 -9.37
C ARG A 10 6.27 12.98 -9.34
N GLN A 11 6.28 13.65 -10.49
CA GLN A 11 5.91 15.04 -10.61
C GLN A 11 4.93 15.24 -11.77
N THR A 12 3.81 15.90 -11.50
CA THR A 12 2.82 16.32 -12.50
C THR A 12 2.55 17.81 -12.34
N ARG A 13 1.55 18.33 -13.07
CA ARG A 13 1.04 19.69 -12.84
C ARG A 13 0.19 19.79 -11.57
N GLU A 14 -0.32 18.66 -11.07
CA GLU A 14 -1.26 18.58 -9.94
C GLU A 14 -0.54 18.19 -8.65
N THR A 15 0.48 17.33 -8.72
CA THR A 15 1.15 16.83 -7.51
C THR A 15 2.67 16.75 -7.65
N SER A 16 3.35 16.73 -6.51
CA SER A 16 4.77 16.40 -6.40
C SER A 16 4.96 15.39 -5.27
N ILE A 17 5.43 14.19 -5.61
CA ILE A 17 5.66 13.09 -4.67
C ILE A 17 7.13 12.71 -4.72
N SER A 18 7.82 12.83 -3.58
CA SER A 18 9.27 12.56 -3.49
C SER A 18 9.64 11.81 -2.23
N GLY A 19 10.72 11.03 -2.27
CA GLY A 19 11.22 10.29 -1.12
C GLY A 19 11.91 8.98 -1.50
N PHE A 20 11.83 7.97 -0.63
CA PHE A 20 12.33 6.63 -0.92
C PHE A 20 11.68 5.56 -0.02
N LEU A 21 11.56 4.35 -0.57
CA LEU A 21 11.22 3.13 0.14
C LEU A 21 12.51 2.39 0.56
N THR A 22 12.57 1.83 1.76
CA THR A 22 13.72 1.08 2.25
C THR A 22 13.34 -0.18 3.04
N GLY A 23 14.30 -1.09 3.18
CA GLY A 23 14.20 -2.24 4.09
C GLY A 23 14.48 -1.89 5.55
N GLU A 24 14.86 -0.65 5.86
CA GLU A 24 15.11 -0.15 7.23
C GLU A 24 13.79 0.32 7.91
N PRO A 25 13.15 -0.47 8.79
CA PRO A 25 11.80 -0.15 9.29
C PRO A 25 11.74 1.07 10.21
N THR A 26 12.89 1.58 10.64
CA THR A 26 13.01 2.78 11.48
C THR A 26 12.81 4.08 10.68
N VAL A 27 12.93 4.04 9.35
CA VAL A 27 12.68 5.21 8.49
C VAL A 27 11.18 5.41 8.34
N ARG A 28 10.61 6.43 9.00
CA ARG A 28 9.16 6.68 9.06
C ARG A 28 8.82 8.17 9.01
N ARG A 29 9.21 8.85 7.93
CA ARG A 29 8.92 10.28 7.72
C ARG A 29 7.95 10.44 6.56
N ILE A 30 6.65 10.46 6.86
CA ILE A 30 5.59 10.47 5.84
C ILE A 30 4.75 11.73 6.00
N VAL A 31 4.91 12.66 5.06
CA VAL A 31 4.20 13.94 5.05
C VAL A 31 3.34 14.02 3.80
N THR A 32 2.04 14.22 4.02
CA THR A 32 1.06 14.51 2.99
C THR A 32 0.24 15.72 3.45
N PRO A 33 -0.51 16.40 2.56
CA PRO A 33 -1.41 17.49 2.97
C PRO A 33 -2.58 17.03 3.84
N ILE A 34 -2.79 15.71 3.98
CA ILE A 34 -3.92 15.09 4.67
C ILE A 34 -3.38 14.27 5.86
N PRO A 35 -3.39 14.79 7.10
CA PRO A 35 -2.71 14.15 8.23
C PRO A 35 -3.14 12.71 8.51
N VAL A 36 -4.43 12.39 8.33
CA VAL A 36 -4.93 11.01 8.53
C VAL A 36 -4.41 10.05 7.44
N PHE A 37 -4.15 10.55 6.23
CA PHE A 37 -3.56 9.73 5.17
C PHE A 37 -2.09 9.43 5.47
N SER A 38 -1.33 10.41 5.96
CA SER A 38 0.02 10.17 6.49
C SER A 38 0.03 9.08 7.57
N HIS A 39 -0.93 9.13 8.51
CA HIS A 39 -1.09 8.10 9.54
C HIS A 39 -1.36 6.72 8.95
N PHE A 40 -2.28 6.59 7.99
CA PHE A 40 -2.57 5.29 7.38
C PHE A 40 -1.40 4.71 6.58
N LEU A 41 -0.66 5.53 5.84
CA LEU A 41 0.56 5.12 5.16
C LEU A 41 1.63 4.63 6.14
N ASP A 42 1.75 5.33 7.28
CA ASP A 42 2.66 4.97 8.37
C ASP A 42 2.31 3.60 8.99
N GLN A 43 1.03 3.27 9.12
CA GLN A 43 0.58 1.93 9.52
C GLN A 43 0.94 0.87 8.46
N LEU A 44 0.67 1.13 7.19
CA LEU A 44 0.97 0.18 6.10
C LEU A 44 2.45 -0.21 6.07
N VAL A 45 3.36 0.76 6.11
CA VAL A 45 4.81 0.48 6.02
C VAL A 45 5.35 -0.15 7.28
N PHE A 46 4.86 0.28 8.46
CA PHE A 46 5.25 -0.32 9.74
C PHE A 46 4.92 -1.81 9.78
N TYR A 47 3.68 -2.18 9.44
CA TYR A 47 3.26 -3.58 9.43
C TYR A 47 3.83 -4.38 8.25
N ALA A 48 4.27 -3.71 7.17
CA ALA A 48 5.05 -4.35 6.12
C ALA A 48 6.49 -4.67 6.55
N GLY A 49 6.97 -4.14 7.67
CA GLY A 49 8.38 -4.19 8.07
C GLY A 49 9.29 -3.49 7.05
N LEU A 50 8.81 -2.39 6.48
CA LEU A 50 9.55 -1.53 5.54
C LEU A 50 9.68 -0.12 6.14
N GLY A 51 10.62 0.66 5.63
CA GLY A 51 10.73 2.08 5.90
C GLY A 51 10.30 2.94 4.71
N LEU A 52 9.78 4.12 4.99
CA LEU A 52 9.35 5.10 4.00
C LEU A 52 9.68 6.52 4.46
N GLU A 53 10.41 7.22 3.60
CA GLU A 53 10.44 8.68 3.59
C GLU A 53 9.59 9.15 2.41
N LEU A 54 8.64 10.04 2.65
CA LEU A 54 7.72 10.55 1.64
C LEU A 54 7.33 12.00 1.96
N ASP A 55 7.43 12.86 0.95
CA ASP A 55 6.87 14.21 0.92
C ASP A 55 5.95 14.29 -0.30
N ALA A 56 4.65 14.30 -0.03
CA ALA A 56 3.60 14.47 -1.02
C ALA A 56 3.03 15.88 -0.92
N ARG A 57 2.93 16.56 -2.07
CA ARG A 57 2.39 17.91 -2.18
C ARG A 57 1.30 17.93 -3.24
N ASP A 58 0.22 18.59 -2.89
CA ASP A 58 -0.80 19.00 -3.84
C ASP A 58 -0.47 20.42 -4.33
N LEU A 59 -0.27 20.55 -5.64
CA LEU A 59 0.10 21.80 -6.31
C LEU A 59 -1.12 22.57 -6.80
N VAL A 60 -2.27 21.90 -6.95
CA VAL A 60 -3.54 22.51 -7.38
C VAL A 60 -4.65 21.97 -6.48
N PRO A 61 -4.76 22.47 -5.23
CA PRO A 61 -5.71 21.92 -4.26
C PRO A 61 -7.15 22.14 -4.71
N ALA A 62 -7.85 21.04 -4.98
CA ALA A 62 -9.28 21.00 -5.31
C ALA A 62 -10.02 20.03 -4.37
N ASP A 63 -9.53 18.80 -4.30
CA ASP A 63 -9.97 17.74 -3.40
C ASP A 63 -8.77 16.84 -3.00
N ASP A 64 -9.04 15.74 -2.30
CA ASP A 64 -8.01 14.78 -1.87
C ASP A 64 -7.60 13.77 -2.95
N HIS A 65 -8.25 13.77 -4.12
CA HIS A 65 -8.15 12.70 -5.11
C HIS A 65 -6.74 12.55 -5.68
N HIS A 66 -6.22 13.61 -6.29
CA HIS A 66 -4.95 13.55 -7.03
C HIS A 66 -3.79 13.21 -6.10
N VAL A 67 -3.71 13.82 -4.92
CA VAL A 67 -2.61 13.55 -3.99
C VAL A 67 -2.64 12.12 -3.45
N VAL A 68 -3.83 11.55 -3.22
CA VAL A 68 -3.99 10.17 -2.75
C VAL A 68 -3.65 9.18 -3.86
N GLU A 69 -4.17 9.39 -5.07
CA GLU A 69 -3.88 8.57 -6.23
C GLU A 69 -2.39 8.58 -6.57
N ASP A 70 -1.80 9.76 -6.74
CA ASP A 70 -0.42 9.91 -7.18
C ASP A 70 0.57 9.39 -6.14
N THR A 71 0.24 9.51 -4.84
CA THR A 71 0.98 8.86 -3.76
C THR A 71 0.93 7.34 -3.89
N ALA A 72 -0.26 6.76 -4.15
CA ALA A 72 -0.41 5.32 -4.33
C ALA A 72 0.39 4.80 -5.54
N LEU A 73 0.31 5.50 -6.67
CA LEU A 73 1.03 5.16 -7.89
C LEU A 73 2.54 5.14 -7.63
N ALA A 74 3.06 6.21 -7.01
CA ALA A 74 4.48 6.37 -6.73
C ALA A 74 5.03 5.31 -5.75
N ILE A 75 4.28 4.99 -4.68
CA ILE A 75 4.65 3.90 -3.76
C ILE A 75 4.59 2.55 -4.47
N GLY A 76 3.56 2.31 -5.29
CA GLY A 76 3.43 1.03 -6.01
C GLY A 76 4.53 0.82 -7.05
N ASP A 77 4.98 1.85 -7.76
CA ASP A 77 6.14 1.77 -8.66
C ASP A 77 7.44 1.44 -7.90
N ALA A 78 7.63 2.04 -6.71
CA ALA A 78 8.76 1.72 -5.85
C ALA A 78 8.70 0.27 -5.36
N LEU A 79 7.53 -0.24 -4.97
CA LEU A 79 7.33 -1.64 -4.60
C LEU A 79 7.59 -2.58 -5.78
N ASN A 80 7.08 -2.28 -6.98
CA ASN A 80 7.34 -3.09 -8.18
C ASN A 80 8.84 -3.19 -8.46
N THR A 81 9.56 -2.07 -8.31
CA THR A 81 11.02 -2.01 -8.45
C THR A 81 11.72 -2.82 -7.35
N TRP A 82 11.25 -2.71 -6.10
CA TRP A 82 11.76 -3.47 -4.95
C TRP A 82 11.68 -4.98 -5.20
N PHE A 83 10.53 -5.47 -5.65
CA PHE A 83 10.30 -6.90 -5.88
C PHE A 83 11.04 -7.45 -7.10
N GLY A 84 11.37 -6.62 -8.09
CA GLY A 84 12.13 -7.04 -9.27
C GLY A 84 11.49 -8.25 -9.97
N ASP A 85 12.23 -9.36 -10.08
CA ASP A 85 11.75 -10.59 -10.72
C ASP A 85 10.81 -11.45 -9.85
N ARG A 86 10.65 -11.12 -8.56
CA ARG A 86 9.77 -11.78 -7.57
C ARG A 86 10.08 -13.26 -7.30
N THR A 87 11.21 -13.78 -7.77
CA THR A 87 11.50 -15.22 -7.67
C THR A 87 11.97 -15.66 -6.29
N GLY A 88 12.61 -14.77 -5.53
CA GLY A 88 13.19 -15.03 -4.21
C GLY A 88 12.27 -14.71 -3.02
N CYS A 89 10.96 -14.67 -3.21
CA CYS A 89 10.00 -14.30 -2.17
C CYS A 89 8.83 -15.29 -2.04
N GLN A 90 8.13 -15.26 -0.91
CA GLN A 90 6.98 -16.13 -0.65
C GLN A 90 5.79 -15.89 -1.59
N ARG A 91 5.74 -14.78 -2.32
CA ARG A 91 4.70 -14.43 -3.32
C ARG A 91 3.30 -14.16 -2.77
N PHE A 92 2.82 -14.95 -1.83
CA PHE A 92 1.48 -14.83 -1.26
C PHE A 92 1.56 -14.39 0.19
N GLY A 93 0.60 -13.57 0.60
CA GLY A 93 0.39 -13.27 2.01
C GLY A 93 -1.09 -12.99 2.29
N GLN A 94 -1.52 -13.33 3.50
CA GLN A 94 -2.92 -13.16 3.90
C GLN A 94 -3.09 -12.95 5.40
N TYR A 95 -3.89 -11.96 5.79
CA TYR A 95 -4.16 -11.68 7.20
C TYR A 95 -5.60 -11.29 7.46
N TRP A 96 -6.17 -11.85 8.53
CA TRP A 96 -7.35 -11.34 9.21
C TRP A 96 -6.89 -10.50 10.41
N LEU A 97 -7.25 -9.23 10.44
CA LEU A 97 -6.83 -8.29 11.47
C LEU A 97 -8.06 -7.70 12.18
N PRO A 98 -8.23 -7.96 13.49
CA PRO A 98 -9.19 -7.22 14.30
C PRO A 98 -8.62 -5.86 14.74
N MET A 99 -9.49 -4.86 14.85
CA MET A 99 -9.21 -3.58 15.49
C MET A 99 -10.50 -3.08 16.12
N ASP A 100 -10.63 -3.23 17.43
CA ASP A 100 -11.85 -2.96 18.19
C ASP A 100 -13.09 -3.63 17.55
N ASP A 101 -14.03 -2.84 17.02
CA ASP A 101 -15.25 -3.31 16.37
C ASP A 101 -15.05 -3.71 14.89
N ALA A 102 -13.86 -3.45 14.33
CA ALA A 102 -13.55 -3.76 12.95
C ALA A 102 -12.84 -5.10 12.78
N LEU A 103 -13.12 -5.79 11.68
CA LEU A 103 -12.40 -6.95 11.19
C LEU A 103 -12.08 -6.74 9.71
N ALA A 104 -10.79 -6.76 9.38
CA ALA A 104 -10.29 -6.61 8.02
C ALA A 104 -9.59 -7.88 7.53
N LEU A 105 -9.74 -8.20 6.25
CA LEU A 105 -8.96 -9.20 5.53
C LEU A 105 -8.16 -8.49 4.44
N ALA A 106 -6.88 -8.84 4.33
CA ALA A 106 -6.09 -8.60 3.13
C ALA A 106 -5.55 -9.94 2.62
N ALA A 107 -5.76 -10.22 1.34
CA ALA A 107 -5.16 -11.35 0.63
C ALA A 107 -4.43 -10.84 -0.61
N LEU A 108 -3.13 -11.16 -0.70
CA LEU A 108 -2.18 -10.56 -1.62
C LEU A 108 -1.44 -11.64 -2.43
N ASP A 109 -1.39 -11.46 -3.75
CA ASP A 109 -0.45 -12.15 -4.67
C ASP A 109 0.40 -11.08 -5.38
N ILE A 110 1.71 -11.07 -5.11
CA ILE A 110 2.66 -10.14 -5.76
C ILE A 110 3.14 -10.63 -7.13
N GLY A 111 2.47 -11.63 -7.71
CA GLY A 111 2.89 -12.37 -8.91
C GLY A 111 2.72 -11.66 -10.26
N GLY A 112 2.71 -10.32 -10.29
CA GLY A 112 2.84 -9.52 -11.52
C GLY A 112 1.54 -9.23 -12.26
N ARG A 113 0.37 -9.66 -11.75
CA ARG A 113 -0.93 -9.39 -12.36
C ARG A 113 -1.70 -8.37 -11.52
N PRO A 114 -1.84 -7.12 -12.00
CA PRO A 114 -2.57 -6.10 -11.25
C PRO A 114 -4.06 -6.44 -11.17
N GLY A 115 -4.64 -6.29 -9.99
CA GLY A 115 -6.08 -6.43 -9.77
C GLY A 115 -6.45 -6.05 -8.35
N PHE A 116 -7.62 -5.43 -8.18
CA PHE A 116 -8.11 -4.99 -6.88
C PHE A 116 -9.60 -5.31 -6.73
N TRP A 117 -9.95 -5.99 -5.64
CA TRP A 117 -11.33 -6.28 -5.28
C TRP A 117 -11.57 -5.92 -3.82
N PHE A 118 -12.71 -5.27 -3.57
CA PHE A 118 -13.11 -4.83 -2.24
C PHE A 118 -14.49 -5.37 -1.89
N ARG A 119 -14.63 -5.88 -0.65
CA ARG A 119 -15.93 -6.25 -0.06
C ARG A 119 -16.09 -5.57 1.30
N GLY A 120 -16.98 -4.59 1.36
CA GLY A 120 -17.29 -3.90 2.60
C GLY A 120 -18.22 -2.73 2.34
N ARG A 121 -18.68 -2.07 3.40
CA ARG A 121 -19.47 -0.85 3.29
C ARG A 121 -19.07 0.14 4.38
N PHE A 122 -18.66 1.33 3.97
CA PHE A 122 -18.45 2.44 4.88
C PHE A 122 -19.76 3.20 5.08
N ARG A 123 -20.03 3.59 6.34
CA ARG A 123 -21.23 4.36 6.71
C ARG A 123 -20.99 5.88 6.74
N ARG A 124 -19.76 6.32 6.49
CA ARG A 124 -19.34 7.72 6.40
C ARG A 124 -18.70 7.95 5.05
N GLU A 125 -18.80 9.18 4.56
CA GLU A 125 -18.21 9.62 3.29
C GLU A 125 -16.73 9.97 3.43
N ALA A 126 -16.27 10.35 4.63
CA ALA A 126 -14.89 10.70 4.89
C ALA A 126 -14.45 10.39 6.33
N VAL A 127 -13.13 10.24 6.51
CA VAL A 127 -12.44 10.16 7.81
C VAL A 127 -11.32 11.19 7.79
N GLY A 128 -11.30 12.13 8.75
CA GLY A 128 -10.18 13.07 8.90
C GLY A 128 -9.85 13.92 7.66
N GLY A 129 -10.85 14.23 6.83
CA GLY A 129 -10.66 14.98 5.58
C GLY A 129 -10.31 14.12 4.35
N LEU A 130 -10.17 12.80 4.52
CA LEU A 130 -9.93 11.83 3.43
C LEU A 130 -11.25 11.15 3.05
N ALA A 131 -11.65 11.23 1.78
CA ALA A 131 -12.85 10.57 1.29
C ALA A 131 -12.66 9.04 1.27
N VAL A 132 -13.70 8.29 1.66
CA VAL A 132 -13.63 6.81 1.71
C VAL A 132 -13.51 6.19 0.32
N GLU A 133 -14.00 6.86 -0.72
CA GLU A 133 -13.78 6.45 -2.10
C GLU A 133 -12.30 6.57 -2.50
N ASN A 134 -11.61 7.62 -2.02
CA ASN A 134 -10.20 7.83 -2.30
C ASN A 134 -9.31 6.84 -1.53
N ILE A 135 -9.75 6.34 -0.38
CA ILE A 135 -9.11 5.18 0.28
C ILE A 135 -9.17 3.93 -0.61
N LEU A 136 -10.30 3.66 -1.27
CA LEU A 136 -10.41 2.51 -2.18
C LEU A 136 -9.62 2.75 -3.46
N HIS A 137 -9.59 3.99 -3.97
CA HIS A 137 -8.75 4.37 -5.10
C HIS A 137 -7.27 4.21 -4.77
N PHE A 138 -6.81 4.56 -3.56
CA PHE A 138 -5.44 4.32 -3.10
C PHE A 138 -5.05 2.85 -3.28
N PHE A 139 -5.82 1.90 -2.73
CA PHE A 139 -5.48 0.48 -2.84
C PHE A 139 -5.54 -0.03 -4.29
N ARG A 140 -6.49 0.46 -5.10
CA ARG A 140 -6.58 0.13 -6.52
C ARG A 140 -5.33 0.59 -7.28
N SER A 141 -4.94 1.86 -7.11
CA SER A 141 -3.78 2.46 -7.77
C SER A 141 -2.48 1.82 -7.31
N LEU A 142 -2.34 1.57 -6.00
CA LEU A 142 -1.21 0.84 -5.42
C LEU A 142 -1.08 -0.55 -6.04
N ALA A 143 -2.16 -1.34 -6.05
CA ALA A 143 -2.16 -2.68 -6.62
C ALA A 143 -1.84 -2.68 -8.12
N HIS A 144 -2.28 -1.64 -8.84
CA HIS A 144 -2.00 -1.48 -10.25
C HIS A 144 -0.51 -1.28 -10.54
N THR A 145 0.14 -0.27 -9.96
CA THR A 145 1.56 0.01 -10.23
C THR A 145 2.50 -0.98 -9.57
N ALA A 146 2.16 -1.51 -8.39
CA ALA A 146 2.91 -2.60 -7.76
C ALA A 146 2.80 -3.94 -8.52
N ARG A 147 1.83 -4.05 -9.44
CA ARG A 147 1.44 -5.28 -10.17
C ARG A 147 1.00 -6.41 -9.22
N PHE A 148 0.17 -6.05 -8.24
CA PHE A 148 -0.37 -6.97 -7.24
C PHE A 148 -1.81 -7.34 -7.56
N THR A 149 -2.17 -8.59 -7.27
CA THR A 149 -3.57 -8.99 -7.10
C THR A 149 -3.90 -8.83 -5.61
N LEU A 150 -4.77 -7.89 -5.28
CA LEU A 150 -5.13 -7.53 -3.91
C LEU A 150 -6.65 -7.68 -3.69
N HIS A 151 -7.02 -8.50 -2.71
CA HIS A 151 -8.38 -8.61 -2.22
C HIS A 151 -8.46 -8.04 -0.80
N LEU A 152 -9.38 -7.11 -0.60
CA LEU A 152 -9.68 -6.53 0.70
C LEU A 152 -11.13 -6.83 1.09
N GLN A 153 -11.34 -7.18 2.35
CA GLN A 153 -12.67 -7.23 2.95
C GLN A 153 -12.67 -6.54 4.30
N VAL A 154 -13.76 -5.85 4.65
CA VAL A 154 -13.89 -5.24 5.98
C VAL A 154 -15.33 -5.20 6.48
N SER A 155 -15.49 -5.40 7.77
CA SER A 155 -16.73 -5.20 8.52
C SER A 155 -16.45 -4.44 9.81
N GLY A 156 -17.40 -3.62 10.26
CA GLY A 156 -17.29 -2.84 11.49
C GLY A 156 -18.34 -1.73 11.54
N GLN A 157 -18.29 -0.92 12.59
CA GLN A 157 -19.14 0.26 12.81
C GLN A 157 -18.34 1.55 12.64
N ASN A 158 -17.14 1.63 13.20
CA ASN A 158 -16.28 2.80 13.12
C ASN A 158 -15.43 2.76 11.84
N VAL A 159 -15.68 3.70 10.93
CA VAL A 159 -14.98 3.78 9.64
C VAL A 159 -13.48 4.02 9.81
N HIS A 160 -13.04 4.74 10.85
CA HIS A 160 -11.60 4.90 11.12
C HIS A 160 -10.94 3.56 11.46
N HIS A 161 -11.53 2.77 12.36
CA HIS A 161 -11.03 1.45 12.72
C HIS A 161 -11.01 0.52 11.51
N MET A 162 -12.06 0.55 10.69
CA MET A 162 -12.15 -0.24 9.47
C MET A 162 -11.03 0.10 8.47
N VAL A 163 -10.80 1.40 8.22
CA VAL A 163 -9.76 1.84 7.28
C VAL A 163 -8.38 1.52 7.82
N GLU A 164 -8.09 1.86 9.07
CA GLU A 164 -6.80 1.56 9.68
C GLU A 164 -6.51 0.05 9.66
N ALA A 165 -7.52 -0.78 9.96
CA ALA A 165 -7.39 -2.22 9.89
C ALA A 165 -7.06 -2.73 8.48
N LEU A 166 -7.59 -2.12 7.41
CA LEU A 166 -7.22 -2.45 6.04
C LEU A 166 -5.76 -2.14 5.73
N PHE A 167 -5.25 -0.97 6.15
CA PHE A 167 -3.84 -0.59 5.94
C PHE A 167 -2.90 -1.53 6.72
N LYS A 168 -3.22 -1.84 7.99
CA LYS A 168 -2.45 -2.79 8.81
C LYS A 168 -2.45 -4.20 8.21
N ALA A 169 -3.62 -4.72 7.84
CA ALA A 169 -3.75 -6.06 7.25
C ALA A 169 -2.98 -6.16 5.92
N THR A 170 -3.04 -5.11 5.09
CA THR A 170 -2.28 -5.06 3.83
C THR A 170 -0.78 -5.04 4.09
N GLY A 171 -0.32 -4.30 5.11
CA GLY A 171 1.07 -4.29 5.54
C GLY A 171 1.54 -5.68 5.94
N LEU A 172 0.80 -6.36 6.83
CA LEU A 172 1.13 -7.73 7.26
C LEU A 172 1.13 -8.72 6.08
N ALA A 173 0.16 -8.65 5.18
CA ALA A 173 0.11 -9.51 3.99
C ALA A 173 1.31 -9.25 3.07
N LEU A 174 1.77 -8.00 2.97
CA LEU A 174 2.98 -7.65 2.22
C LEU A 174 4.24 -8.17 2.91
N GLU A 175 4.32 -8.10 4.24
CA GLU A 175 5.41 -8.63 5.06
C GLU A 175 5.59 -10.14 4.83
N GLU A 176 4.48 -10.89 4.85
CA GLU A 176 4.50 -12.33 4.58
C GLU A 176 4.91 -12.62 3.13
N ALA A 177 4.29 -11.93 2.16
CA ALA A 177 4.56 -12.15 0.73
C ALA A 177 6.02 -11.86 0.35
N ARG A 178 6.65 -10.90 1.03
CA ARG A 178 8.05 -10.51 0.77
C ARG A 178 9.09 -11.34 1.51
N GLN A 179 8.70 -12.24 2.42
CA GLN A 179 9.66 -13.06 3.14
C GLN A 179 10.55 -13.83 2.14
N PRO A 180 11.84 -14.01 2.44
CA PRO A 180 12.74 -14.77 1.57
C PRO A 180 12.22 -16.17 1.28
N TRP A 181 12.37 -16.61 0.03
CA TRP A 181 12.08 -17.96 -0.40
C TRP A 181 13.29 -18.55 -1.11
N VAL A 182 13.65 -19.78 -0.74
CA VAL A 182 14.74 -20.53 -1.35
C VAL A 182 14.14 -21.71 -2.09
N GLY A 183 14.29 -21.72 -3.41
CA GLY A 183 13.79 -22.79 -4.26
C GLY A 183 13.42 -22.30 -5.66
N LEU A 184 12.67 -23.12 -6.39
CA LEU A 184 12.04 -22.67 -7.63
C LEU A 184 11.12 -21.49 -7.32
N ALA A 185 11.06 -20.54 -8.25
CA ALA A 185 10.08 -19.46 -8.19
C ALA A 185 8.70 -20.07 -7.90
N ARG A 186 7.92 -19.44 -7.01
CA ARG A 186 6.57 -19.91 -6.65
C ARG A 186 5.58 -19.64 -7.80
N SER A 187 5.87 -20.17 -8.98
CA SER A 187 5.14 -20.05 -10.25
C SER A 187 5.41 -21.27 -11.10
N THR A 188 4.37 -21.99 -11.50
CA THR A 188 4.49 -23.13 -12.44
C THR A 188 4.91 -22.71 -13.85
N LYS A 189 4.74 -21.42 -14.20
CA LYS A 189 5.17 -20.85 -15.49
C LYS A 189 6.65 -20.43 -15.51
N GLY A 190 7.36 -20.56 -14.39
CA GLY A 190 8.78 -20.18 -14.26
C GLY A 190 9.05 -18.68 -14.14
N GLY A 191 8.04 -17.80 -14.29
CA GLY A 191 8.17 -16.35 -14.15
C GLY A 191 6.96 -15.68 -13.47
N LEU A 192 7.16 -14.46 -12.98
CA LEU A 192 6.19 -13.65 -12.21
C LEU A 192 6.11 -12.18 -12.71
N ARG A 193 6.33 -11.95 -14.01
CA ARG A 193 6.26 -10.61 -14.63
C ARG A 193 4.84 -10.23 -15.04
#